data_AF-A0A5D8MYJ5-F1
#
_entry.id   AF-A0A5D8MYJ5-F1
#
_cell.length_a   1.000
_cell.length_b   1.000
_cell.length_c   1.000
_cell.angle_alpha   90.00
_cell.angle_beta   90.00
_cell.angle_gamma   90.00
#
_symmetry.space_group_name_H-M   'P 1'
#
loop_
_entity.id
_entity.type
_entity.pdbx_description
1 polymer ?
#
loop_
_entity_poly.entity_id
_entity_poly.type
_entity_poly.pdbx_seq_one_letter_code
_entity_poly.pdbx_strand_id
1 'polypeptide(L)'
;MMEIIKHSGKNISCIPKELITSGFSSCYSRLDRDEPAVTITVNFVHPASNRCIHPILNRALTPREGARLQSFDDDFKFFGNRSEITKQIGNAVPPLLGKAIAEKIKDFL
;
A
#
# COMPACT_ATOMS: atom_id res chain seq x y z
N MET A 1 2.85 -16.72 8.96
CA MET A 1 2.50 -15.38 8.44
C MET A 1 1.26 -14.80 9.11
N MET A 2 0.11 -15.48 9.15
CA MET A 2 -1.08 -14.95 9.86
C MET A 2 -0.81 -14.66 11.34
N GLU A 3 -0.01 -15.49 12.01
CA GLU A 3 0.36 -15.27 13.42
C GLU A 3 1.13 -13.98 13.63
N ILE A 4 2.12 -13.68 12.76
CA ILE A 4 2.87 -12.41 12.78
C ILE A 4 1.91 -11.22 12.64
N ILE A 5 0.96 -11.30 11.70
CA ILE A 5 0.03 -10.19 11.41
C ILE A 5 -0.88 -9.87 12.61
N LYS A 6 -1.24 -10.85 13.45
CA LYS A 6 -2.05 -10.60 14.65
C LYS A 6 -1.33 -9.69 15.64
N HIS A 7 0.00 -9.77 15.70
CA HIS A 7 0.84 -8.93 16.57
C HIS A 7 1.35 -7.66 15.88
N SER A 8 1.04 -7.47 14.60
CA SER A 8 1.43 -6.26 13.87
C SER A 8 0.79 -5.01 14.47
N GLY A 9 1.62 -3.99 14.66
CA GLY A 9 1.21 -2.65 15.12
C GLY A 9 1.82 -1.57 14.23
N LYS A 10 2.28 -0.47 14.83
CA LYS A 10 2.85 0.68 14.09
C LYS A 10 4.17 0.37 13.38
N ASN A 11 4.96 -0.55 13.93
CA ASN A 11 6.27 -0.92 13.40
C ASN A 11 6.60 -2.38 13.76
N ILE A 12 7.72 -2.90 13.25
CA ILE A 12 8.18 -4.27 13.48
C ILE A 12 8.40 -4.60 14.98
N SER A 13 8.65 -3.60 15.84
CA SER A 13 8.93 -3.82 17.26
C SER A 13 7.70 -4.28 18.07
N CYS A 14 6.49 -4.15 17.51
CA CYS A 14 5.27 -4.68 18.11
C CYS A 14 5.20 -6.22 18.06
N ILE A 15 6.04 -6.85 17.23
CA ILE A 15 6.00 -8.30 16.99
C ILE A 15 6.98 -8.99 17.95
N PRO A 16 6.56 -10.09 18.61
CA PRO A 16 7.45 -10.91 19.43
C PRO A 16 8.69 -11.35 18.65
N LYS A 17 9.88 -11.21 19.27
CA LYS A 17 11.18 -11.44 18.62
C LYS A 17 11.36 -12.88 18.16
N GLU A 18 10.61 -13.82 18.74
CA GLU A 18 10.64 -15.24 18.39
C GLU A 18 9.97 -15.52 17.04
N LEU A 19 9.08 -14.62 16.59
CA LEU A 19 8.32 -14.77 15.34
C LEU A 19 9.01 -14.15 14.12
N ILE A 20 10.06 -13.37 14.33
CA ILE A 20 10.78 -12.63 13.28
C ILE A 20 12.29 -12.70 13.48
N THR A 21 13.03 -13.08 12.44
CA THR A 21 14.49 -13.15 12.50
C THR A 21 15.15 -11.79 12.22
N SER A 22 14.63 -11.07 11.23
CA SER A 22 15.15 -9.77 10.78
C SER A 22 14.10 -9.03 9.93
N GLY A 23 14.28 -7.72 9.77
CA GLY A 23 13.42 -6.90 8.92
C GLY A 23 13.68 -5.40 9.13
N PHE A 24 13.25 -4.60 8.16
CA PHE A 24 13.25 -3.15 8.31
C PHE A 24 12.15 -2.70 9.27
N SER A 25 12.26 -1.48 9.79
CA SER A 25 11.33 -0.94 10.79
C SER A 25 9.87 -0.93 10.32
N SER A 26 9.63 -0.76 9.01
CA SER A 26 8.30 -0.71 8.39
C SER A 26 7.73 -2.10 8.05
N CYS A 27 8.52 -3.17 8.11
CA CYS A 27 8.05 -4.51 7.82
C CYS A 27 6.97 -4.92 8.83
N TYR A 28 6.02 -5.71 8.35
CA TYR A 28 4.92 -6.27 9.12
C TYR A 28 4.14 -5.24 9.94
N SER A 29 3.99 -4.03 9.38
CA SER A 29 3.38 -2.90 10.07
C SER A 29 2.02 -2.54 9.47
N ARG A 30 1.10 -2.10 10.33
CA ARG A 30 -0.25 -1.66 9.97
C ARG A 30 -0.26 -0.21 9.55
N LEU A 31 -1.05 0.11 8.53
CA LEU A 31 -1.45 1.48 8.27
C LEU A 31 -2.24 2.03 9.46
N ASP A 32 -2.15 3.34 9.67
CA ASP A 32 -3.07 4.06 10.55
C ASP A 32 -4.31 4.49 9.77
N ARG A 33 -5.45 4.65 10.45
CA ARG A 33 -6.68 5.18 9.82
C ARG A 33 -6.65 6.69 9.72
N ASP A 34 -5.93 7.33 10.65
CA ASP A 34 -5.93 8.78 10.82
C ASP A 34 -4.65 9.43 10.28
N GLU A 35 -3.73 8.63 9.72
CA GLU A 35 -2.51 9.10 9.05
C GLU A 35 -2.56 8.80 7.54
N PRO A 36 -1.90 9.62 6.69
CA PRO A 36 -1.68 9.29 5.29
C PRO A 36 -0.97 7.94 5.14
N ALA A 37 -1.32 7.21 4.08
CA ALA A 37 -0.62 5.98 3.75
C ALA A 37 0.84 6.26 3.33
N VAL A 38 1.72 5.31 3.61
CA VAL A 38 3.07 5.30 3.02
C VAL A 38 2.99 5.04 1.51
N THR A 39 4.10 5.27 0.80
CA THR A 39 4.20 5.00 -0.64
C THR A 39 3.70 3.60 -1.00
N ILE A 40 2.74 3.53 -1.91
CA ILE A 40 2.24 2.29 -2.51
C ILE A 40 3.27 1.81 -3.53
N THR A 41 4.14 0.90 -3.10
CA THR A 41 5.14 0.25 -3.97
C THR A 41 4.54 -0.96 -4.66
N VAL A 42 5.22 -1.55 -5.64
CA VAL A 42 4.78 -2.83 -6.27
C VAL A 42 4.60 -3.98 -5.29
N ASN A 43 5.16 -3.89 -4.09
CA ASN A 43 5.08 -4.92 -3.05
C ASN A 43 4.07 -4.58 -1.94
N PHE A 44 3.15 -3.64 -2.16
CA PHE A 44 2.17 -3.22 -1.15
C PHE A 44 1.18 -4.32 -0.71
N VAL A 45 1.21 -5.50 -1.34
CA VAL A 45 0.43 -6.68 -0.93
C VAL A 45 1.25 -7.68 -0.10
N HIS A 46 2.52 -7.37 0.16
CA HIS A 46 3.47 -8.22 0.88
C HIS A 46 3.84 -7.58 2.23
N PRO A 47 3.28 -8.06 3.35
CA PRO A 47 3.53 -7.50 4.69
C PRO A 47 5.00 -7.47 5.09
N ALA A 48 5.81 -8.38 4.57
CA ALA A 48 7.25 -8.41 4.84
C ALA A 48 8.02 -7.24 4.22
N SER A 49 7.42 -6.50 3.27
CA SER A 49 8.13 -5.51 2.46
C SER A 49 7.92 -4.06 2.94
N ASN A 50 6.75 -3.72 3.49
CA ASN A 50 6.44 -2.34 3.92
C ASN A 50 5.25 -2.29 4.90
N ARG A 51 4.92 -1.09 5.37
CA ARG A 51 3.73 -0.76 6.18
C ARG A 51 2.47 -0.85 5.31
N CYS A 52 2.02 -2.07 5.02
CA CYS A 52 0.94 -2.35 4.09
C CYS A 52 -0.11 -3.35 4.62
N ILE A 53 -0.17 -3.54 5.94
CA ILE A 53 -1.23 -4.30 6.59
C ILE A 53 -2.43 -3.38 6.83
N HIS A 54 -3.64 -3.91 6.61
CA HIS A 54 -4.88 -3.17 6.86
C HIS A 54 -4.93 -2.66 8.31
N PRO A 55 -5.47 -1.45 8.56
CA PRO A 55 -5.51 -0.86 9.91
C PRO A 55 -6.29 -1.66 10.98
N ILE A 56 -7.06 -2.68 10.58
CA ILE A 56 -8.01 -3.40 11.45
C ILE A 56 -7.95 -4.89 11.14
N LEU A 57 -8.05 -5.24 9.86
CA LEU A 57 -8.11 -6.64 9.42
C LEU A 57 -6.73 -7.29 9.44
N ASN A 58 -6.69 -8.60 9.69
CA ASN A 58 -5.46 -9.38 9.73
C ASN A 58 -4.99 -9.81 8.32
N ARG A 59 -4.82 -8.84 7.42
CA ARG A 59 -4.37 -9.06 6.04
C ARG A 59 -3.63 -7.85 5.50
N ALA A 60 -2.82 -8.08 4.47
CA ALA A 60 -2.30 -7.01 3.63
C ALA A 60 -3.43 -6.24 2.94
N LEU A 61 -3.08 -5.09 2.36
CA LEU A 61 -3.95 -4.40 1.43
C LEU A 61 -4.31 -5.30 0.23
N THR A 62 -5.53 -5.14 -0.24
CA THR A 62 -6.00 -5.67 -1.51
C THR A 62 -5.56 -4.75 -2.66
N PRO A 63 -5.52 -5.24 -3.91
CA PRO A 63 -5.26 -4.39 -5.06
C PRO A 63 -6.18 -3.18 -5.12
N ARG A 64 -7.48 -3.34 -4.83
CA ARG A 64 -8.44 -2.22 -4.85
C ARG A 64 -8.16 -1.18 -3.78
N GLU A 65 -7.75 -1.57 -2.57
CA GLU A 65 -7.36 -0.61 -1.53
C GLU A 65 -6.11 0.17 -1.95
N GLY A 66 -5.10 -0.50 -2.55
CA GLY A 66 -3.94 0.19 -3.10
C GLY A 66 -4.29 1.15 -4.24
N ALA A 67 -5.22 0.77 -5.12
CA ALA A 67 -5.70 1.63 -6.20
C ALA A 67 -6.38 2.90 -5.66
N ARG A 68 -7.20 2.79 -4.60
CA ARG A 68 -7.81 3.95 -3.93
C ARG A 68 -6.76 4.87 -3.31
N LEU A 69 -5.74 4.31 -2.66
CA LEU A 69 -4.63 5.08 -2.10
C LEU A 69 -3.82 5.78 -3.19
N GLN A 70 -3.75 5.19 -4.39
CA GLN A 70 -3.21 5.81 -5.60
C GLN A 70 -4.21 6.74 -6.32
N SER A 71 -5.36 7.06 -5.72
CA SER A 71 -6.39 7.96 -6.28
C SER A 71 -7.02 7.49 -7.61
N PHE A 72 -7.01 6.19 -7.89
CA PHE A 72 -7.82 5.63 -8.97
C PHE A 72 -9.28 5.60 -8.60
N ASP A 73 -10.13 5.90 -9.58
CA ASP A 73 -11.58 5.71 -9.46
C ASP A 73 -11.92 4.22 -9.25
N ASP A 74 -13.01 3.97 -8.54
CA ASP A 74 -13.42 2.61 -8.17
C ASP A 74 -13.84 1.76 -9.37
N ASP A 75 -14.28 2.41 -10.45
CA ASP A 75 -14.68 1.79 -11.71
C ASP A 75 -13.51 1.56 -12.69
N PHE A 76 -12.32 2.14 -12.42
CA PHE A 76 -11.13 1.94 -13.23
C PHE A 76 -10.77 0.44 -13.33
N LYS A 77 -10.58 -0.01 -14.58
CA LYS A 77 -10.32 -1.41 -14.91
C LYS A 77 -8.83 -1.65 -15.10
N PHE A 78 -8.27 -2.49 -14.24
CA PHE A 78 -6.95 -3.06 -14.42
C PHE A 78 -7.07 -4.42 -15.12
N PHE A 79 -6.11 -4.74 -15.98
CA PHE A 79 -6.12 -5.97 -16.78
C PHE A 79 -4.91 -6.84 -16.46
N GLY A 80 -5.07 -8.17 -16.60
CA GLY A 80 -4.03 -9.15 -16.30
C GLY A 80 -4.28 -9.91 -15.00
N ASN A 81 -3.30 -10.70 -14.59
CA ASN A 81 -3.35 -11.45 -13.35
C ASN A 81 -3.12 -10.54 -12.13
N ARG A 82 -3.35 -11.08 -10.92
CA ARG A 82 -3.25 -10.32 -9.67
C ARG A 82 -1.88 -9.65 -9.47
N SER A 83 -0.79 -10.29 -9.86
CA SER A 83 0.56 -9.75 -9.73
C SER A 83 0.78 -8.58 -10.69
N GLU A 84 0.33 -8.73 -11.94
CA GLU A 84 0.40 -7.68 -12.97
C GLU A 84 -0.41 -6.45 -12.56
N ILE A 85 -1.63 -6.66 -12.05
CA ILE A 85 -2.48 -5.57 -11.55
C ILE A 85 -1.81 -4.84 -10.37
N THR A 86 -1.25 -5.59 -9.43
CA THR A 86 -0.52 -5.01 -8.27
C THR A 86 0.66 -4.17 -8.75
N LYS A 87 1.40 -4.64 -9.76
CA LYS A 87 2.52 -3.93 -10.36
C LYS A 87 2.07 -2.66 -11.11
N GLN A 88 0.95 -2.71 -11.83
CA GLN A 88 0.35 -1.52 -12.48
C GLN A 88 0.03 -0.44 -11.43
N ILE A 89 -0.62 -0.82 -10.33
CA ILE A 89 -0.98 0.11 -9.25
C ILE A 89 0.26 0.68 -8.55
N GLY A 90 1.24 -0.17 -8.23
CA GLY A 90 2.45 0.25 -7.52
C GLY A 90 3.38 1.15 -8.35
N ASN A 91 3.37 1.02 -9.67
CA ASN A 91 4.20 1.84 -10.56
C ASN A 91 3.48 3.08 -11.11
N ALA A 92 2.17 3.19 -10.91
CA ALA A 92 1.39 4.29 -11.45
C ALA A 92 1.70 5.62 -10.74
N VAL A 93 1.59 6.71 -11.49
CA VAL A 93 1.43 8.06 -10.94
C VAL A 93 -0.03 8.22 -10.50
N PRO A 94 -0.32 8.75 -9.30
CA PRO A 94 -1.69 8.96 -8.86
C PRO A 94 -2.48 9.86 -9.85
N PRO A 95 -3.68 9.45 -10.32
CA PRO A 95 -4.46 10.26 -11.26
C PRO A 95 -4.76 11.69 -10.78
N LEU A 96 -5.04 11.89 -9.47
CA LEU A 96 -5.28 13.24 -8.95
C LEU A 96 -4.03 14.11 -8.97
N LEU A 97 -2.83 13.53 -8.78
CA LEU A 97 -1.57 14.25 -8.95
C LEU A 97 -1.36 14.61 -10.43
N GLY A 98 -1.60 13.67 -11.34
CA GLY A 98 -1.51 13.92 -12.78
C GLY A 98 -2.46 15.03 -13.23
N LYS A 99 -3.70 15.03 -12.73
CA LYS A 99 -4.69 16.08 -12.99
C LYS A 99 -4.21 17.46 -12.49
N ALA A 100 -3.74 17.55 -11.25
CA ALA A 100 -3.27 18.82 -10.68
C ALA A 100 -2.12 19.43 -11.48
N ILE A 101 -1.20 18.60 -11.98
CA ILE A 101 -0.11 19.04 -12.86
C ILE A 101 -0.66 19.49 -14.23
N ALA A 102 -1.56 18.70 -14.83
CA ALA A 102 -2.15 19.00 -16.13
C ALA A 102 -2.94 20.32 -16.13
N GLU A 103 -3.66 20.61 -15.05
CA GLU A 103 -4.37 21.89 -14.87
C GLU A 103 -3.41 23.09 -14.93
N LYS A 104 -2.21 22.96 -14.35
CA LYS A 104 -1.20 24.02 -14.43
C LYS A 104 -0.54 24.14 -15.79
N ILE A 105 -0.34 23.03 -16.50
CA ILE A 105 0.20 23.05 -17.86
C ILE A 105 -0.79 23.72 -18.82
N LYS A 106 -2.10 23.50 -18.63
CA LYS A 106 -3.16 24.08 -19.46
C LYS A 106 -3.13 25.61 -19.47
N ASP A 107 -2.67 26.25 -18.40
CA ASP A 107 -2.53 27.72 -18.33
C ASP A 107 -1.50 28.27 -19.34
N PHE A 108 -0.67 27.40 -19.93
CA PHE A 108 0.38 27.73 -20.90
C PHE A 108 0.13 27.17 -22.32
N LEU A 109 -1.01 26.52 -22.56
CA LEU A 109 -1.42 26.00 -23.87
C LEU A 109 -2.51 26.89 -24.49
#